data_AF-A0A5K1AKX9-F1
#
_entry.id   AF-A0A5K1AKX9-F1
#
_cell.length_a   1.000
_cell.length_b   1.000
_cell.length_c   1.000
_cell.angle_alpha   90.00
_cell.angle_beta   90.00
_cell.angle_gamma   90.00
#
_symmetry.space_group_name_H-M   'P 1'
#
loop_
_entity.id
_entity.type
_entity.pdbx_description
1 polymer ?
#
loop_
_entity_poly.entity_id
_entity_poly.type
_entity_poly.pdbx_seq_one_letter_code
_entity_poly.pdbx_strand_id
1 'polypeptide(L)'
;ILRVLVTILDTSSDPRALAVACHDISQFIQHHPAGRGIVNDLKAKQRVMKLMNHESSEVSKNALLCAQRLFLGAKYASFMQA
;
A
#
# COMPACT_ATOMS: atom_id res chain seq x y z
N ILE A 1 10.17 10.69 1.52
CA ILE A 1 8.76 10.50 1.94
C ILE A 1 8.36 9.02 1.91
N LEU A 2 8.48 8.29 0.79
CA LEU A 2 8.05 6.87 0.72
C LEU A 2 8.68 5.95 1.78
N ARG A 3 9.97 6.15 2.11
CA ARG A 3 10.63 5.42 3.22
C ARG A 3 9.96 5.67 4.58
N VAL A 4 9.48 6.89 4.82
CA VAL A 4 8.76 7.24 6.06
C VAL A 4 7.41 6.53 6.12
N LEU A 5 6.68 6.47 5.00
CA LEU A 5 5.42 5.72 4.93
C LEU A 5 5.66 4.23 5.24
N VAL A 6 6.74 3.64 4.71
CA VAL A 6 7.11 2.25 5.04
C VAL A 6 7.48 2.09 6.51
N THR A 7 8.16 3.06 7.12
CA THR A 7 8.41 3.06 8.57
C THR A 7 7.11 3.10 9.37
N ILE A 8 6.14 3.94 8.98
CA ILE A 8 4.82 4.01 9.62
C ILE A 8 4.12 2.66 9.58
N LEU A 9 4.18 1.93 8.46
CA LEU A 9 3.60 0.57 8.36
C LEU A 9 4.21 -0.42 9.36
N ASP A 10 5.47 -0.23 9.76
CA ASP A 10 6.19 -1.11 10.68
C ASP A 10 6.01 -0.71 12.15
N THR A 11 5.96 0.58 12.44
CA THR A 11 6.12 1.10 13.81
C THR A 11 4.88 1.75 14.40
N SER A 12 3.91 2.16 13.57
CA SER A 12 2.70 2.83 14.07
C SER A 12 1.68 1.82 14.58
N SER A 13 1.06 2.12 15.71
CA SER A 13 -0.16 1.45 16.19
C SER A 13 -1.42 2.27 15.96
N ASP A 14 -1.31 3.50 15.44
CA ASP A 14 -2.48 4.33 15.10
C ASP A 14 -3.12 3.80 13.80
N PRO A 15 -4.37 3.28 13.84
CA PRO A 15 -5.04 2.77 12.66
C PRO A 15 -5.20 3.81 11.56
N ARG A 16 -5.38 5.09 11.90
CA ARG A 16 -5.52 6.14 10.90
C ARG A 16 -4.21 6.35 10.14
N ALA A 17 -3.10 6.47 10.86
CA ALA A 17 -1.78 6.57 10.24
C ALA A 17 -1.46 5.37 9.32
N LEU A 18 -1.81 4.15 9.74
CA LEU A 18 -1.63 2.94 8.93
C LEU A 18 -2.50 2.95 7.67
N ALA A 19 -3.77 3.33 7.79
CA ALA A 19 -4.69 3.42 6.65
C ALA A 19 -4.21 4.46 5.62
N VAL A 20 -3.81 5.65 6.09
CA VAL A 20 -3.28 6.72 5.25
C VAL A 20 -1.97 6.29 4.58
N ALA A 21 -1.05 5.66 5.32
CA ALA A 21 0.20 5.17 4.74
C ALA A 21 -0.03 4.12 3.64
N CYS A 22 -0.95 3.17 3.84
CA CYS A 22 -1.36 2.22 2.81
C CYS A 22 -1.96 2.93 1.59
N HIS A 23 -2.83 3.92 1.81
CA HIS A 23 -3.44 4.71 0.74
C HIS A 23 -2.39 5.46 -0.08
N ASP A 24 -1.49 6.20 0.57
CA ASP A 24 -0.48 7.04 -0.09
C ASP A 24 0.52 6.19 -0.90
N ILE A 25 0.92 5.03 -0.39
CA ILE A 25 1.74 4.08 -1.14
C ILE A 25 0.99 3.59 -2.38
N SER A 26 -0.30 3.30 -2.25
CA SER A 26 -1.16 2.90 -3.36
C SER A 26 -1.23 3.98 -4.45
N GLN A 27 -1.41 5.25 -4.04
CA GLN A 27 -1.44 6.39 -4.95
C GLN A 27 -0.09 6.60 -5.63
N PHE A 28 1.02 6.42 -4.91
CA PHE A 28 2.35 6.50 -5.51
C PHE A 28 2.56 5.41 -6.57
N ILE A 29 2.15 4.17 -6.30
CA ILE A 29 2.19 3.07 -7.27
C ILE A 29 1.39 3.41 -8.53
N GLN A 30 0.21 4.02 -8.36
CA GLN A 30 -0.69 4.34 -9.47
C GLN A 30 -0.15 5.45 -10.38
N HIS A 31 0.46 6.49 -9.81
CA HIS A 31 0.81 7.69 -10.56
C HIS A 31 2.29 7.76 -10.95
N HIS A 32 3.16 6.95 -10.35
CA HIS A 32 4.58 6.92 -10.69
C HIS A 32 4.90 5.71 -11.59
N PRO A 33 5.47 5.89 -12.81
CA PRO A 33 5.74 4.79 -13.73
C PRO A 33 6.60 3.66 -13.14
N ALA A 34 7.60 4.02 -12.33
CA ALA A 34 8.45 3.06 -11.62
C ALA A 34 7.94 2.70 -10.20
N GLY A 35 6.73 3.15 -9.82
CA GLY A 35 6.25 3.11 -8.45
C GLY A 35 6.24 1.71 -7.85
N ARG A 36 5.82 0.70 -8.62
CA ARG A 36 5.86 -0.71 -8.18
C ARG A 36 7.28 -1.20 -7.88
N GLY A 37 8.23 -0.89 -8.77
CA GLY A 37 9.63 -1.30 -8.61
C GLY A 37 10.20 -0.71 -7.33
N ILE A 38 10.06 0.61 -7.15
CA ILE A 38 10.55 1.32 -5.97
C ILE A 38 9.92 0.79 -4.68
N VAL A 39 8.59 0.57 -4.65
CA VAL A 39 7.91 0.05 -3.46
C VAL A 39 8.32 -1.39 -3.13
N ASN A 40 8.59 -2.21 -4.16
CA ASN A 40 9.15 -3.56 -3.98
C ASN A 40 10.58 -3.51 -3.42
N ASP A 41 11.43 -2.60 -3.91
CA ASP A 41 12.81 -2.43 -3.43
C ASP A 41 12.85 -1.99 -1.96
N LEU A 42 11.85 -1.20 -1.53
CA LEU A 42 11.65 -0.85 -0.12
C LEU A 42 11.07 -1.99 0.73
N LYS A 43 10.81 -3.16 0.14
CA LYS A 43 10.24 -4.35 0.78
C LYS A 43 8.87 -4.08 1.42
N ALA A 44 8.09 -3.13 0.90
CA ALA A 44 6.80 -2.76 1.48
C ALA A 44 5.72 -3.84 1.32
N LYS A 45 5.89 -4.74 0.33
CA LYS A 45 4.96 -5.81 -0.02
C LYS A 45 4.50 -6.66 1.16
N GLN A 46 5.45 -7.20 1.93
CA GLN A 46 5.18 -8.05 3.10
C GLN A 46 4.40 -7.28 4.18
N ARG A 47 4.69 -5.99 4.36
CA ARG A 47 4.09 -5.12 5.37
C ARG A 47 2.64 -4.82 5.05
N VAL A 48 2.37 -4.44 3.80
CA VAL A 48 1.01 -4.21 3.30
C VAL A 48 0.17 -5.49 3.41
N MET A 49 0.73 -6.65 3.05
CA MET A 49 0.01 -7.93 3.18
C MET A 49 -0.38 -8.24 4.63
N LYS A 50 0.49 -7.96 5.61
CA LYS A 50 0.18 -8.16 7.03
C LYS A 50 -1.03 -7.31 7.47
N LEU A 51 -1.11 -6.07 6.98
CA LEU A 51 -2.17 -5.12 7.34
C LEU A 51 -3.53 -5.42 6.69
N MET A 52 -3.59 -6.32 5.69
CA MET A 52 -4.87 -6.74 5.10
C MET A 52 -5.79 -7.45 6.09
N ASN A 53 -5.24 -8.07 7.14
CA ASN A 53 -6.01 -8.76 8.19
C ASN A 53 -6.12 -7.92 9.47
N HIS A 54 -5.91 -6.60 9.38
CA HIS A 54 -6.01 -5.70 10.52
C HIS A 54 -7.47 -5.57 10.99
N GLU A 55 -7.68 -5.43 12.31
CA GLU A 55 -9.02 -5.35 12.93
C GLU A 55 -9.84 -4.13 12.46
N SER A 56 -9.17 -2.99 12.25
CA SER A 56 -9.77 -1.82 11.63
C SER A 56 -10.11 -2.09 10.17
N SER A 57 -11.40 -1.97 9.84
CA SER A 57 -11.92 -2.09 8.47
C SER A 57 -11.32 -1.08 7.50
N GLU A 58 -10.95 0.10 7.99
CA GLU A 58 -10.31 1.15 7.18
C GLU A 58 -8.87 0.77 6.81
N VAL A 59 -8.12 0.20 7.75
CA VAL A 59 -6.75 -0.27 7.50
C VAL A 59 -6.77 -1.45 6.54
N SER A 60 -7.60 -2.46 6.81
CA SER A 60 -7.68 -3.66 5.97
C SER A 60 -8.13 -3.33 4.54
N LYS A 61 -9.11 -2.43 4.37
CA LYS A 61 -9.54 -1.92 3.06
C LYS A 61 -8.38 -1.25 2.30
N ASN A 62 -7.70 -0.29 2.91
CA ASN A 62 -6.62 0.44 2.23
C ASN A 62 -5.41 -0.46 1.95
N ALA A 63 -5.08 -1.37 2.86
CA ALA A 63 -4.03 -2.37 2.67
C ALA A 63 -4.36 -3.33 1.51
N LEU A 64 -5.61 -3.80 1.41
CA LEU A 64 -6.05 -4.66 0.31
C LEU A 64 -5.95 -3.95 -1.04
N LEU A 65 -6.44 -2.71 -1.14
CA LEU A 65 -6.33 -1.91 -2.37
C LEU A 65 -4.86 -1.65 -2.75
N CYS A 66 -4.02 -1.35 -1.75
CA CYS A 66 -2.58 -1.21 -1.96
C CYS A 66 -1.93 -2.49 -2.46
N ALA A 67 -2.28 -3.64 -1.86
CA ALA A 67 -1.79 -4.94 -2.30
C ALA A 67 -2.21 -5.19 -3.76
N GLN A 68 -3.48 -5.06 -4.09
CA GLN A 68 -3.96 -5.28 -5.45
C GLN A 68 -3.18 -4.41 -6.47
N ARG A 69 -2.87 -3.14 -6.16
CA ARG A 69 -2.09 -2.27 -7.06
C ARG A 69 -0.64 -2.73 -7.20
N LEU A 70 -0.07 -3.33 -6.15
CA LEU A 70 1.30 -3.82 -6.12
C LEU A 70 1.47 -5.17 -6.84
N PHE A 71 0.48 -6.06 -6.74
CA PHE A 71 0.54 -7.43 -7.26
C PHE A 71 0.00 -7.59 -8.67
N LEU A 72 -1.04 -6.83 -9.02
CA LEU A 72 -1.70 -6.98 -10.30
C LEU A 72 -0.91 -6.29 -11.41
N GLY A 73 -0.68 -6.99 -12.52
CA GLY A 73 -0.02 -6.42 -13.70
C GLY A 73 -0.77 -5.21 -14.28
N ALA A 74 -0.12 -4.47 -15.17
CA ALA A 74 -0.68 -3.22 -15.75
C ALA A 74 -2.10 -3.40 -16.31
N LYS A 75 -2.37 -4.52 -16.98
CA LYS A 75 -3.68 -4.89 -17.53
C LYS A 75 -4.79 -5.01 -16.48
N TYR A 76 -4.46 -5.44 -15.26
CA TYR A 76 -5.45 -5.68 -14.21
C TYR A 76 -5.62 -4.47 -13.30
N ALA A 77 -4.57 -3.66 -13.15
CA ALA A 77 -4.63 -2.44 -12.35
C ALA A 77 -5.50 -1.34 -12.98
N SER A 78 -5.66 -1.33 -14.31
CA SER A 78 -6.59 -0.43 -15.00
C SER A 78 -8.05 -0.66 -14.59
N PHE A 79 -8.44 -1.88 -14.19
CA PHE A 79 -9.79 -2.16 -13.69
C PHE A 79 -10.05 -1.65 -12.27
N MET A 80 -9.01 -1.19 -11.57
CA MET A 80 -9.10 -0.66 -10.21
C MET A 80 -9.07 0.88 -10.14
N GLN A 81 -9.17 1.52 -11.29
CA GLN A 81 -9.32 2.97 -11.42
C GLN A 81 -10.79 3.41 -11.46
N ALA A 82 -11.73 2.47 -11.36
CA ALA A 82 -13.17 2.70 -11.29
C ALA A 82 -13.65 2.87 -9.84
#